data_AF-A0A521L5X5-F1
#
_entry.id   AF-A0A521L5X5-F1
#
_cell.length_a   1.000
_cell.length_b   1.000
_cell.length_c   1.000
_cell.angle_alpha   90.00
_cell.angle_beta   90.00
_cell.angle_gamma   90.00
#
_symmetry.space_group_name_H-M   'P 1'
#
loop_
_entity.id
_entity.type
_entity.pdbx_description
1 polymer ?
#
loop_
_entity_poly.entity_id
_entity_poly.type
_entity_poly.pdbx_seq_one_letter_code
_entity_poly.pdbx_strand_id
1 'polypeptide(L)'
;MEEENSFLSFILKHGTLMLAIYGVVQLWLISLWKNFIRIGKVSIFKTGRLEISYSNYGPTLAVNGTLRAQRKDVFVKDISITVTKERDGSTHLLEWTAFRSPQLRLSQTDPIALELPSGFIVRADQPYRYHIFFSDRKTSSELEPLLLEVHGAWQKYLSAKQNEIAESLKTKGIGYDITVEHLYNNDFSRNSTEWQKAWDLLNRKNYWESGSYRMRMIVKTASPNKTFSEEWRFTISEQSFESLRLNAVATLREICLRKVDYFFAYPEYN
;
A
#
# COMPACT_ATOMS: atom_id res chain seq x y z
N MET A 1 -73.82 -2.45 -17.76
CA MET A 1 -73.74 -3.60 -18.70
C MET A 1 -73.07 -3.27 -20.03
N GLU A 2 -73.05 -2.02 -20.51
CA GLU A 2 -72.35 -1.67 -21.78
C GLU A 2 -70.81 -1.58 -21.66
N GLU A 3 -70.28 -1.12 -20.53
CA GLU A 3 -68.81 -1.01 -20.34
C GLU A 3 -68.10 -2.38 -20.32
N GLU A 4 -68.77 -3.41 -19.81
CA GLU A 4 -68.20 -4.76 -19.66
C GLU A 4 -68.01 -5.44 -21.03
N ASN A 5 -68.92 -5.21 -21.97
CA ASN A 5 -68.83 -5.69 -23.35
C ASN A 5 -67.77 -4.94 -24.18
N SER A 6 -67.57 -3.64 -23.89
CA SER A 6 -66.51 -2.84 -24.52
C SER A 6 -65.12 -3.39 -24.16
N PHE A 7 -64.89 -3.68 -22.88
CA PHE A 7 -63.61 -4.20 -22.38
C PHE A 7 -63.28 -5.60 -22.92
N LEU A 8 -64.26 -6.50 -22.96
CA LEU A 8 -64.10 -7.84 -23.54
C LEU A 8 -63.81 -7.79 -25.05
N SER A 9 -64.48 -6.92 -25.80
CA SER A 9 -64.22 -6.72 -27.24
C SER A 9 -62.82 -6.16 -27.51
N PHE A 10 -62.33 -5.30 -26.62
CA PHE A 10 -61.01 -4.69 -26.70
C PHE A 10 -59.90 -5.73 -26.45
N ILE A 11 -60.07 -6.59 -25.42
CA ILE A 11 -59.14 -7.68 -25.13
C ILE A 11 -59.15 -8.74 -26.23
N LEU A 12 -60.30 -9.10 -26.80
CA LEU A 12 -60.37 -10.07 -27.90
C LEU A 12 -59.68 -9.55 -29.18
N LYS A 13 -59.75 -8.25 -29.45
CA LYS A 13 -59.18 -7.64 -30.66
C LYS A 13 -57.70 -7.28 -30.53
N HIS A 14 -57.22 -6.94 -29.34
CA HIS A 14 -55.85 -6.47 -29.10
C HIS A 14 -55.06 -7.31 -28.10
N GLY A 15 -55.62 -8.39 -27.56
CA GLY A 15 -55.01 -9.21 -26.50
C GLY A 15 -53.68 -9.85 -26.94
N THR A 16 -53.61 -10.35 -28.16
CA THR A 16 -52.37 -10.86 -28.78
C THR A 16 -51.31 -9.77 -28.94
N LEU A 17 -51.73 -8.54 -29.28
CA LEU A 17 -50.84 -7.39 -29.45
C LEU A 17 -50.31 -6.89 -28.09
N MET A 18 -51.16 -6.86 -27.07
CA MET A 18 -50.78 -6.56 -25.68
C MET A 18 -49.79 -7.58 -25.10
N LEU A 19 -50.01 -8.88 -25.35
CA LEU A 19 -49.08 -9.95 -24.94
C LEU A 19 -47.72 -9.83 -25.64
N ALA A 20 -47.71 -9.51 -26.94
CA ALA A 20 -46.49 -9.29 -27.70
C ALA A 20 -45.70 -8.08 -27.19
N ILE A 21 -46.39 -6.96 -26.93
CA ILE A 21 -45.76 -5.75 -26.35
C ILE A 21 -45.22 -6.05 -24.96
N TYR A 22 -45.97 -6.76 -24.12
CA TYR A 22 -45.54 -7.14 -22.78
C TYR A 22 -44.25 -7.98 -22.81
N GLY A 23 -44.17 -8.99 -23.68
CA GLY A 23 -42.97 -9.83 -23.82
C GLY A 23 -41.74 -9.02 -24.25
N VAL A 24 -41.90 -8.08 -25.18
CA VAL A 24 -40.83 -7.18 -25.63
C VAL A 24 -40.41 -6.24 -24.51
N VAL A 25 -41.37 -5.57 -23.85
CA VAL A 25 -41.09 -4.66 -22.73
C VAL A 25 -40.41 -5.38 -21.57
N GLN A 26 -40.79 -6.63 -21.28
CA GLN A 26 -40.16 -7.44 -20.24
C GLN A 26 -38.69 -7.76 -20.57
N LEU A 27 -38.36 -8.10 -21.81
CA LEU A 27 -36.98 -8.31 -22.26
C LEU A 27 -36.14 -7.04 -22.10
N TRP A 28 -36.70 -5.89 -22.50
CA TRP A 28 -36.04 -4.59 -22.34
C TRP A 28 -35.87 -4.20 -20.87
N LEU A 29 -36.89 -4.37 -20.02
CA LEU A 29 -36.82 -4.10 -18.59
C LEU A 29 -35.77 -4.97 -17.88
N ILE A 30 -35.68 -6.27 -18.21
CA ILE A 30 -34.65 -7.16 -17.65
C ILE A 30 -33.26 -6.73 -18.11
N SER A 31 -33.10 -6.36 -19.39
CA SER A 31 -31.83 -5.88 -19.94
C SER A 31 -31.41 -4.55 -19.29
N LEU A 32 -32.33 -3.60 -19.18
CA LEU A 32 -32.12 -2.31 -18.53
C LEU A 32 -31.74 -2.50 -17.05
N TRP A 33 -32.45 -3.38 -16.34
CA TRP A 33 -32.17 -3.68 -14.93
C TRP A 33 -30.79 -4.32 -14.74
N LYS A 34 -30.44 -5.32 -15.55
CA LYS A 34 -29.12 -5.97 -15.51
C LYS A 34 -27.98 -5.04 -15.91
N ASN A 35 -28.21 -4.12 -16.85
CA ASN A 35 -27.17 -3.25 -17.38
C ASN A 35 -26.98 -1.95 -16.60
N PHE A 36 -28.08 -1.28 -16.22
CA PHE A 36 -28.04 0.04 -15.57
C PHE A 36 -28.25 0.01 -14.06
N ILE A 37 -29.06 -0.90 -13.52
CA ILE A 37 -29.45 -0.89 -12.09
C ILE A 37 -28.56 -1.82 -11.26
N ARG A 38 -28.13 -2.96 -11.82
CA ARG A 38 -27.26 -3.92 -11.13
C ARG A 38 -25.79 -3.49 -11.21
N ILE A 39 -25.43 -2.49 -10.41
CA ILE A 39 -24.07 -1.94 -10.34
C ILE A 39 -23.11 -2.96 -9.69
N GLY A 40 -21.91 -3.10 -10.23
CA GLY A 40 -20.85 -3.93 -9.65
C GLY A 40 -20.49 -3.45 -8.25
N LYS A 41 -20.24 -4.38 -7.32
CA LYS A 41 -19.80 -4.09 -5.95
C LYS A 41 -18.47 -4.76 -5.71
N VAL A 42 -17.51 -4.07 -5.10
CA VAL A 42 -16.25 -4.68 -4.63
C VAL A 42 -16.36 -4.92 -3.14
N SER A 43 -16.07 -6.15 -2.70
CA SER A 43 -15.90 -6.51 -1.29
C SER A 43 -14.42 -6.73 -1.01
N ILE A 44 -13.95 -6.15 0.09
CA ILE A 44 -12.55 -6.22 0.51
C ILE A 44 -12.44 -7.16 1.70
N PHE A 45 -11.70 -8.25 1.54
CA PHE A 45 -11.48 -9.23 2.60
C PHE A 45 -10.05 -9.10 3.12
N LYS A 46 -9.92 -8.83 4.42
CA LYS A 46 -8.65 -8.86 5.14
C LYS A 46 -8.15 -10.30 5.28
N THR A 47 -6.86 -10.55 5.06
CA THR A 47 -6.22 -11.84 5.34
C THR A 47 -4.83 -11.64 5.93
N GLY A 48 -4.42 -12.51 6.85
CA GLY A 48 -3.10 -12.42 7.48
C GLY A 48 -2.97 -11.24 8.44
N ARG A 49 -1.73 -10.83 8.69
CA ARG A 49 -1.40 -9.68 9.54
C ARG A 49 -1.04 -8.46 8.68
N LEU A 50 -1.20 -7.29 9.26
CA LEU A 50 -0.64 -6.06 8.70
C LEU A 50 0.88 -6.10 8.85
N GLU A 51 1.60 -5.44 7.96
CA GLU A 51 3.04 -5.20 8.10
C GLU A 51 3.26 -3.69 8.13
N ILE A 52 3.71 -3.17 9.26
CA ILE A 52 3.96 -1.74 9.45
C ILE A 52 5.46 -1.53 9.51
N SER A 53 5.96 -0.52 8.80
CA SER A 53 7.36 -0.13 8.85
C SER A 53 7.58 1.36 8.57
N TYR A 54 8.84 1.76 8.58
CA TYR A 54 9.30 3.09 8.23
C TYR A 54 10.61 2.94 7.45
N SER A 55 10.75 3.62 6.31
CA SER A 55 11.93 3.49 5.44
C SER A 55 12.21 4.79 4.68
N ASN A 56 13.08 4.74 3.67
CA ASN A 56 13.27 5.84 2.70
C ASN A 56 11.99 6.22 1.94
N TYR A 57 10.97 5.36 1.93
CA TYR A 57 9.63 5.67 1.42
C TYR A 57 8.73 6.37 2.44
N GLY A 58 9.28 6.75 3.60
CA GLY A 58 8.52 7.30 4.73
C GLY A 58 7.80 6.20 5.53
N PRO A 59 6.70 6.53 6.22
CA PRO A 59 5.84 5.55 6.88
C PRO A 59 5.18 4.63 5.86
N THR A 60 5.24 3.33 6.14
CA THR A 60 4.80 2.28 5.22
C THR A 60 3.87 1.29 5.89
N LEU A 61 3.01 0.69 5.08
CA LEU A 61 2.03 -0.30 5.49
C LEU A 61 1.85 -1.31 4.35
N ALA A 62 2.05 -2.59 4.61
CA ALA A 62 1.68 -3.65 3.69
C ALA A 62 0.40 -4.35 4.15
N VAL A 63 -0.52 -4.55 3.21
CA VAL A 63 -1.82 -5.18 3.46
C VAL A 63 -1.99 -6.39 2.55
N ASN A 64 -2.36 -7.49 3.18
CA ASN A 64 -2.69 -8.76 2.53
C ASN A 64 -4.21 -8.97 2.54
N GLY A 65 -4.75 -9.43 1.42
CA GLY A 65 -6.19 -9.62 1.31
C GLY A 65 -6.66 -10.20 0.00
N THR A 66 -7.97 -10.16 -0.17
CA THR A 66 -8.65 -10.54 -1.41
C THR A 66 -9.72 -9.53 -1.75
N LEU A 67 -9.70 -9.02 -2.98
CA LEU A 67 -10.78 -8.25 -3.57
C LEU A 67 -11.71 -9.20 -4.32
N ARG A 68 -13.02 -9.06 -4.07
CA ARG A 68 -14.04 -9.81 -4.80
C ARG A 68 -14.99 -8.84 -5.46
N ALA A 69 -15.07 -8.91 -6.79
CA ALA A 69 -16.14 -8.25 -7.51
C ALA A 69 -17.42 -9.09 -7.38
N GLN A 70 -18.54 -8.42 -7.18
CA GLN A 70 -19.85 -9.03 -7.12
C GLN A 70 -20.65 -8.57 -8.33
N ARG A 71 -21.34 -9.53 -8.97
CA ARG A 71 -22.30 -9.34 -10.06
C ARG A 71 -21.67 -8.99 -11.42
N LYS A 72 -20.64 -8.15 -11.46
CA LYS A 72 -19.93 -7.74 -12.68
C LYS A 72 -18.45 -7.53 -12.39
N ASP A 73 -17.64 -7.68 -13.43
CA ASP A 73 -16.22 -7.35 -13.39
C ASP A 73 -16.03 -5.85 -13.14
N VAL A 74 -14.96 -5.52 -12.43
CA VAL A 74 -14.67 -4.14 -12.03
C VAL A 74 -13.21 -3.83 -12.31
N PHE A 75 -12.96 -2.73 -13.02
CA PHE A 75 -11.60 -2.23 -13.20
C PHE A 75 -11.21 -1.32 -12.04
N VAL A 76 -10.27 -1.79 -11.21
CA VAL A 76 -9.65 -1.03 -10.12
C VAL A 76 -8.54 -0.17 -10.70
N LYS A 77 -8.61 1.14 -10.50
CA LYS A 77 -7.64 2.10 -11.04
C LYS A 77 -6.68 2.65 -9.99
N ASP A 78 -7.10 2.64 -8.72
CA ASP A 78 -6.36 3.25 -7.63
C ASP A 78 -6.81 2.65 -6.30
N ILE A 79 -5.87 2.44 -5.39
CA ILE A 79 -6.14 2.00 -4.02
C ILE A 79 -5.31 2.88 -3.09
N SER A 80 -5.96 3.44 -2.08
CA SER A 80 -5.30 4.24 -1.05
C SER A 80 -5.78 3.82 0.33
N ILE A 81 -4.94 4.00 1.34
CA ILE A 81 -5.29 3.77 2.73
C ILE A 81 -5.20 5.09 3.48
N THR A 82 -6.23 5.39 4.25
CA THR A 82 -6.22 6.46 5.24
C THR A 82 -6.03 5.84 6.62
N VAL A 83 -4.96 6.22 7.31
CA VAL A 83 -4.69 5.82 8.69
C VAL A 83 -4.98 6.99 9.61
N THR A 84 -5.82 6.78 10.61
CA THR A 84 -6.15 7.76 11.63
C THR A 84 -5.71 7.24 12.99
N LYS A 85 -4.87 8.02 13.71
CA LYS A 85 -4.51 7.72 15.10
C LYS A 85 -5.72 7.96 15.98
N GLU A 86 -6.09 6.99 16.83
CA GLU A 86 -7.25 7.18 17.72
C GLU A 86 -6.93 8.12 18.90
N ARG A 87 -5.65 8.30 19.23
CA ARG A 87 -5.20 9.15 20.35
C ARG A 87 -5.44 10.64 20.11
N ASP A 88 -5.07 11.14 18.94
CA ASP A 88 -5.08 12.58 18.62
C ASP A 88 -5.92 12.93 17.36
N GLY A 89 -6.45 11.91 16.67
CA GLY A 89 -7.23 12.10 15.44
C GLY A 89 -6.41 12.47 14.21
N SER A 90 -5.07 12.53 14.30
CA SER A 90 -4.21 12.80 13.16
C SER A 90 -4.41 11.75 12.06
N THR A 91 -4.47 12.22 10.82
CA THR A 91 -4.83 11.40 9.67
C THR A 91 -3.75 11.47 8.61
N HIS A 92 -3.34 10.31 8.12
CA HIS A 92 -2.26 10.13 7.17
C HIS A 92 -2.76 9.33 5.95
N LEU A 93 -2.38 9.79 4.76
CA LEU A 93 -2.72 9.13 3.51
C LEU A 93 -1.53 8.29 3.05
N LEU A 94 -1.79 7.01 2.81
CA LEU A 94 -0.86 6.06 2.24
C LEU A 94 -1.36 5.66 0.86
N GLU A 95 -0.52 5.83 -0.15
CA GLU A 95 -0.84 5.49 -1.54
C GLU A 95 -0.26 4.12 -1.89
N TRP A 96 -0.89 3.38 -2.78
CA TRP A 96 -0.34 2.11 -3.26
C TRP A 96 0.97 2.35 -4.04
N THR A 97 2.07 1.79 -3.56
CA THR A 97 3.40 2.09 -4.10
C THR A 97 3.95 0.91 -4.88
N ALA A 98 3.61 -0.31 -4.49
CA ALA A 98 3.98 -1.52 -5.21
C ALA A 98 3.04 -2.68 -4.87
N PHE A 99 2.92 -3.64 -5.80
CA PHE A 99 2.46 -4.99 -5.48
C PHE A 99 3.65 -5.86 -5.09
N ARG A 100 3.44 -6.72 -4.11
CA ARG A 100 4.37 -7.79 -3.76
C ARG A 100 3.82 -9.09 -4.31
N SER A 101 4.62 -9.82 -5.09
CA SER A 101 4.21 -11.16 -5.50
C SER A 101 4.01 -12.04 -4.25
N PRO A 102 2.90 -12.79 -4.12
CA PRO A 102 2.69 -13.70 -3.00
C PRO A 102 3.59 -14.93 -3.16
N GLN A 103 4.86 -14.80 -2.77
CA GLN A 103 5.84 -15.88 -2.82
C GLN A 103 6.16 -16.34 -1.40
N LEU A 104 6.15 -17.65 -1.19
CA LEU A 104 6.70 -18.25 0.02
C LEU A 104 8.22 -18.15 -0.08
N ARG A 105 8.82 -17.31 0.77
CA ARG A 105 10.28 -17.21 0.87
C ARG A 105 10.79 -18.42 1.64
N LEU A 106 11.58 -19.26 0.97
CA LEU A 106 12.26 -20.39 1.61
C LEU A 106 13.61 -19.93 2.19
N SER A 107 14.17 -18.81 1.70
CA SER A 107 15.37 -18.17 2.24
C SER A 107 15.14 -16.68 2.55
N GLN A 108 15.79 -16.17 3.59
CA GLN A 108 15.78 -14.73 3.95
C GLN A 108 16.50 -13.85 2.90
N THR A 109 17.25 -14.44 1.97
CA THR A 109 17.99 -13.74 0.91
C THR A 109 17.22 -13.61 -0.40
N ASP A 110 16.05 -14.24 -0.53
CA ASP A 110 15.31 -14.22 -1.81
C ASP A 110 14.81 -12.79 -2.10
N PRO A 111 15.14 -12.17 -3.25
CA PRO A 111 14.76 -10.79 -3.51
C PRO A 111 13.23 -10.63 -3.52
N ILE A 112 12.72 -9.62 -2.84
CA ILE A 112 11.28 -9.30 -2.89
C ILE A 112 11.00 -8.71 -4.26
N ALA A 113 10.28 -9.46 -5.11
CA ALA A 113 9.78 -8.95 -6.37
C ALA A 113 8.68 -7.90 -6.09
N LEU A 114 9.02 -6.64 -6.34
CA LEU A 114 8.09 -5.52 -6.32
C LEU A 114 7.64 -5.23 -7.75
N GLU A 115 6.33 -5.21 -7.95
CA GLU A 115 5.70 -4.83 -9.21
C GLU A 115 5.13 -3.41 -9.09
N LEU A 116 5.26 -2.63 -10.17
CA LEU A 116 4.72 -1.28 -10.20
C LEU A 116 3.18 -1.31 -10.08
N PRO A 117 2.57 -0.35 -9.38
CA PRO A 117 1.14 -0.30 -9.22
C PRO A 117 0.48 0.08 -10.56
N SER A 118 -0.27 -0.86 -11.13
CA SER A 118 -1.09 -0.65 -12.32
C SER A 118 -2.54 -1.02 -12.04
N GLY A 119 -3.48 -0.35 -12.71
CA GLY A 119 -4.89 -0.73 -12.65
C GLY A 119 -5.12 -2.15 -13.15
N PHE A 120 -6.05 -2.86 -12.53
CA PHE A 120 -6.33 -4.27 -12.82
C PHE A 120 -7.83 -4.58 -12.78
N ILE A 121 -8.23 -5.67 -13.43
CA ILE A 121 -9.61 -6.14 -13.42
C ILE A 121 -9.79 -7.14 -12.27
N VAL A 122 -10.78 -6.88 -11.41
CA VAL A 122 -11.31 -7.87 -10.47
C VAL A 122 -12.52 -8.50 -11.13
N ARG A 123 -12.42 -9.79 -11.43
CA ARG A 123 -13.51 -10.53 -12.06
C ARG A 123 -14.54 -10.98 -11.04
N ALA A 124 -15.80 -11.11 -11.46
CA ALA A 124 -16.89 -11.55 -10.59
C ALA A 124 -16.81 -13.06 -10.26
N ASP A 125 -16.21 -13.84 -11.15
CA ASP A 125 -16.00 -15.30 -11.02
C ASP A 125 -14.67 -15.65 -10.34
N GLN A 126 -13.67 -14.75 -10.40
CA GLN A 126 -12.34 -14.97 -9.86
C GLN A 126 -11.92 -13.83 -8.92
N PRO A 127 -11.88 -14.07 -7.59
CA PRO A 127 -11.36 -13.10 -6.64
C PRO A 127 -9.88 -12.78 -6.90
N TYR A 128 -9.51 -11.51 -6.71
CA TYR A 128 -8.14 -11.02 -6.87
C TYR A 128 -7.42 -11.01 -5.52
N ARG A 129 -6.41 -11.86 -5.37
CA ARG A 129 -5.54 -11.87 -4.17
C ARG A 129 -4.53 -10.75 -4.28
N TYR A 130 -4.33 -10.01 -3.20
CA TYR A 130 -3.41 -8.88 -3.19
C TYR A 130 -2.48 -8.92 -1.99
N HIS A 131 -1.26 -8.47 -2.23
CA HIS A 131 -0.29 -8.07 -1.22
C HIS A 131 0.24 -6.71 -1.69
N ILE A 132 -0.30 -5.64 -1.11
CA ILE A 132 -0.01 -4.27 -1.57
C ILE A 132 0.85 -3.60 -0.52
N PHE A 133 1.95 -3.01 -0.98
CA PHE A 133 2.80 -2.13 -0.21
C PHE A 133 2.36 -0.69 -0.42
N PHE A 134 1.98 -0.02 0.66
CA PHE A 134 1.57 1.37 0.68
C PHE A 134 2.64 2.23 1.36
N SER A 135 2.85 3.45 0.87
CA SER A 135 3.76 4.40 1.49
C SER A 135 3.20 5.83 1.47
N ASP A 136 3.69 6.66 2.38
CA ASP A 136 3.40 8.10 2.39
C ASP A 136 4.31 8.80 1.37
N ARG A 137 3.78 8.99 0.17
CA ARG A 137 4.50 9.59 -0.96
C ARG A 137 4.92 11.02 -0.71
N LYS A 138 4.14 11.78 0.07
CA LYS A 138 4.48 13.15 0.47
C LYS A 138 5.71 13.13 1.36
N THR A 139 5.71 12.31 2.40
CA THR A 139 6.86 12.18 3.30
C THR A 139 8.09 11.68 2.55
N SER A 140 7.94 10.69 1.66
CA SER A 140 9.05 10.20 0.83
C SER A 140 9.69 11.30 -0.02
N SER A 141 8.87 12.17 -0.64
CA SER A 141 9.35 13.27 -1.48
C SER A 141 10.06 14.36 -0.67
N GLU A 142 9.66 14.57 0.60
CA GLU A 142 10.34 15.49 1.52
C GLU A 142 11.68 14.93 2.04
N LEU A 143 11.80 13.60 2.17
CA LEU A 143 13.02 12.94 2.65
C LEU A 143 14.09 12.82 1.56
N GLU A 144 13.70 12.65 0.30
CA GLU A 144 14.61 12.33 -0.81
C GLU A 144 15.81 13.30 -0.95
N PRO A 145 15.63 14.64 -0.99
CA PRO A 145 16.76 15.56 -1.12
C PRO A 145 17.79 15.39 0.00
N LEU A 146 17.32 15.17 1.22
CA LEU A 146 18.18 15.04 2.40
C LEU A 146 18.94 13.71 2.40
N LEU A 147 18.29 12.63 1.97
CA LEU A 147 18.96 11.34 1.81
C LEU A 147 20.02 11.39 0.71
N LEU A 148 19.78 12.13 -0.37
CA LEU A 148 20.78 12.38 -1.42
C LEU A 148 21.98 13.19 -0.90
N GLU A 149 21.75 14.20 -0.04
CA GLU A 149 22.83 14.94 0.62
C GLU A 149 23.70 14.05 1.50
N VAL A 150 23.10 13.19 2.32
CA VAL A 150 23.83 12.22 3.16
C VAL A 150 24.63 11.26 2.29
N HIS A 151 24.03 10.72 1.23
CA HIS A 151 24.73 9.85 0.29
C HIS A 151 25.95 10.55 -0.31
N GLY A 152 25.78 11.79 -0.78
CA GLY A 152 26.87 12.60 -1.34
C GLY A 152 27.97 12.91 -0.34
N ALA A 153 27.61 13.26 0.91
CA ALA A 153 28.57 13.50 1.98
C ALA A 153 29.37 12.23 2.31
N TRP A 154 28.70 11.07 2.34
CA TRP A 154 29.33 9.79 2.57
C TRP A 154 30.32 9.41 1.46
N GLN A 155 29.95 9.58 0.20
CA GLN A 155 30.88 9.32 -0.92
C GLN A 155 32.12 10.21 -0.88
N LYS A 156 31.95 11.49 -0.54
CA LYS A 156 33.07 12.42 -0.34
C LYS A 156 33.96 12.00 0.83
N TYR A 157 33.35 11.60 1.95
CA TYR A 157 34.08 11.11 3.12
C TYR A 157 34.90 9.85 2.79
N LEU A 158 34.32 8.87 2.10
CA LEU A 158 35.04 7.68 1.65
C LEU A 158 36.21 8.01 0.73
N SER A 159 36.02 8.95 -0.19
CA SER A 159 37.09 9.42 -1.09
C SER A 159 38.26 10.03 -0.31
N ALA A 160 37.98 10.82 0.74
CA ALA A 160 39.00 11.37 1.61
C ALA A 160 39.73 10.31 2.45
N LYS A 161 39.07 9.18 2.75
CA LYS A 161 39.60 8.05 3.53
C LYS A 161 40.22 6.94 2.69
N GLN A 162 40.37 7.12 1.37
CA GLN A 162 40.82 6.07 0.46
C GLN A 162 42.19 5.46 0.86
N ASN A 163 43.12 6.28 1.34
CA ASN A 163 44.44 5.81 1.79
C ASN A 163 44.34 4.93 3.05
N GLU A 164 43.52 5.33 4.03
CA GLU A 164 43.28 4.56 5.26
C GLU A 164 42.63 3.20 4.94
N ILE A 165 41.67 3.20 4.00
CA ILE A 165 41.02 1.98 3.52
C ILE A 165 42.05 1.07 2.82
N ALA A 166 42.87 1.62 1.93
CA ALA A 166 43.89 0.87 1.22
C ALA A 166 44.95 0.29 2.16
N GLU A 167 45.33 1.01 3.21
CA GLU A 167 46.24 0.52 4.24
C GLU A 167 45.61 -0.62 5.02
N SER A 168 44.38 -0.47 5.54
CA SER A 168 43.64 -1.52 6.27
C SER A 168 43.57 -2.84 5.50
N LEU A 169 43.34 -2.77 4.18
CA LEU A 169 43.30 -3.93 3.30
C LEU A 169 44.67 -4.62 3.15
N LYS A 170 45.75 -3.84 3.06
CA LYS A 170 47.11 -4.36 2.81
C LYS A 170 47.80 -4.87 4.07
N THR A 171 47.72 -4.14 5.18
CA THR A 171 48.47 -4.47 6.41
C THR A 171 47.71 -5.32 7.40
N LYS A 172 46.38 -5.15 7.51
CA LYS A 172 45.56 -5.88 8.49
C LYS A 172 44.76 -7.03 7.88
N GLY A 173 44.68 -7.11 6.55
CA GLY A 173 43.88 -8.12 5.85
C GLY A 173 42.38 -8.01 6.15
N ILE A 174 41.90 -6.87 6.63
CA ILE A 174 40.50 -6.63 6.97
C ILE A 174 39.73 -6.32 5.68
N GLY A 175 38.61 -7.00 5.45
CA GLY A 175 37.78 -6.79 4.26
C GLY A 175 37.29 -5.35 4.10
N TYR A 176 37.06 -4.94 2.84
CA TYR A 176 36.60 -3.58 2.50
C TYR A 176 35.32 -3.22 3.23
N ASP A 177 34.31 -4.09 3.19
CA ASP A 177 33.00 -3.87 3.83
C ASP A 177 33.11 -3.66 5.34
N ILE A 178 33.99 -4.39 6.02
CA ILE A 178 34.21 -4.27 7.46
C ILE A 178 34.87 -2.93 7.78
N THR A 179 35.86 -2.51 6.99
CA THR A 179 36.55 -1.23 7.17
C THR A 179 35.60 -0.06 6.93
N VAL A 180 34.81 -0.10 5.86
CA VAL A 180 33.82 0.92 5.51
C VAL A 180 32.71 1.02 6.56
N GLU A 181 32.21 -0.12 7.05
CA GLU A 181 31.24 -0.16 8.13
C GLU A 181 31.80 0.39 9.45
N HIS A 182 33.06 0.09 9.77
CA HIS A 182 33.74 0.66 10.93
C HIS A 182 33.83 2.19 10.83
N LEU A 183 34.25 2.72 9.68
CA LEU A 183 34.31 4.17 9.42
C LEU A 183 32.93 4.83 9.56
N TYR A 184 31.88 4.18 9.05
CA TYR A 184 30.51 4.68 9.20
C TYR A 184 30.06 4.74 10.67
N ASN A 185 30.21 3.64 11.41
CA ASN A 185 29.70 3.53 12.77
C ASN A 185 30.49 4.36 13.79
N ASN A 186 31.80 4.51 13.60
CA ASN A 186 32.68 5.11 14.59
C ASN A 186 33.05 6.58 14.30
N ASP A 187 32.92 7.04 13.05
CA ASP A 187 33.28 8.41 12.68
C ASP A 187 32.12 9.13 11.96
N PHE A 188 31.78 8.71 10.74
CA PHE A 188 30.87 9.47 9.89
C PHE A 188 29.49 9.69 10.53
N SER A 189 28.86 8.65 11.07
CA SER A 189 27.53 8.78 11.71
C SER A 189 27.52 9.70 12.94
N ARG A 190 28.67 9.89 13.58
CA ARG A 190 28.81 10.73 14.79
C ARG A 190 29.16 12.17 14.47
N ASN A 191 29.94 12.39 13.40
CA ASN A 191 30.57 13.67 13.12
C ASN A 191 29.99 14.39 11.88
N SER A 192 29.24 13.71 11.01
CA SER A 192 28.64 14.36 9.83
C SER A 192 27.40 15.18 10.21
N THR A 193 27.40 16.46 9.81
CA THR A 193 26.26 17.35 10.03
C THR A 193 25.05 16.95 9.17
N GLU A 194 25.30 16.45 7.96
CA GLU A 194 24.30 15.97 7.02
C GLU A 194 23.59 14.74 7.60
N TRP A 195 24.37 13.80 8.17
CA TRP A 195 23.84 12.63 8.84
C TRP A 195 22.93 13.00 10.02
N GLN A 196 23.38 13.91 10.89
CA GLN A 196 22.60 14.33 12.07
C GLN A 196 21.29 15.03 11.67
N LYS A 197 21.34 15.92 10.67
CA LYS A 197 20.13 16.56 10.11
C LYS A 197 19.15 15.54 9.54
N ALA A 198 19.65 14.55 8.82
CA ALA A 198 18.82 13.49 8.25
C ALA A 198 18.19 12.60 9.33
N TRP A 199 18.97 12.22 10.34
CA TRP A 199 18.48 11.45 11.46
C TRP A 199 17.38 12.19 12.24
N ASP A 200 17.58 13.48 12.52
CA ASP A 200 16.58 14.33 13.16
C ASP A 200 15.28 14.41 12.37
N LEU A 201 15.37 14.63 11.04
CA LEU A 201 14.18 14.71 10.20
C LEU A 201 13.46 13.36 10.10
N LEU A 202 14.21 12.27 9.90
CA LEU A 202 13.66 10.92 9.83
C LEU A 202 12.89 10.58 11.11
N ASN A 203 13.42 10.91 12.28
CA ASN A 203 12.71 10.69 13.54
C ASN A 203 11.44 11.54 13.67
N ARG A 204 11.47 12.80 13.23
CA ARG A 204 10.29 13.69 13.28
C ARG A 204 9.19 13.29 12.30
N LYS A 205 9.56 12.69 11.16
CA LYS A 205 8.63 12.29 10.10
C LYS A 205 8.04 10.90 10.30
N ASN A 206 8.62 10.07 11.16
CA ASN A 206 8.00 8.83 11.58
C ASN A 206 6.85 9.11 12.54
N TYR A 207 5.61 8.97 12.06
CA TYR A 207 4.42 9.16 12.88
C TYR A 207 3.92 7.87 13.53
N TRP A 208 4.56 6.72 13.33
CA TRP A 208 4.14 5.49 14.03
C TRP A 208 4.47 5.60 15.51
N GLU A 209 3.46 5.40 16.34
CA GLU A 209 3.51 5.38 17.80
C GLU A 209 2.79 4.12 18.33
N SER A 210 3.03 3.76 19.59
CA SER A 210 2.20 2.77 20.26
C SER A 210 0.77 3.28 20.45
N GLY A 211 -0.20 2.36 20.40
CA GLY A 211 -1.62 2.66 20.57
C GLY A 211 -2.51 2.20 19.42
N SER A 212 -3.75 2.66 19.44
CA SER A 212 -4.81 2.22 18.52
C SER A 212 -4.92 3.11 17.29
N TYR A 213 -5.17 2.46 16.17
CA TYR A 213 -5.29 3.07 14.85
C TYR A 213 -6.56 2.57 14.17
N ARG A 214 -7.13 3.47 13.38
CA ARG A 214 -8.20 3.17 12.44
C ARG A 214 -7.65 3.26 11.03
N MET A 215 -7.93 2.25 10.24
CA MET A 215 -7.46 2.13 8.87
C MET A 215 -8.65 2.05 7.94
N ARG A 216 -8.74 2.97 6.98
CA ARG A 216 -9.76 2.94 5.94
C ARG A 216 -9.11 2.70 4.59
N MET A 217 -9.35 1.54 4.00
CA MET A 217 -8.91 1.23 2.64
C MET A 217 -9.96 1.72 1.66
N ILE A 218 -9.52 2.41 0.62
CA ILE A 218 -10.35 3.04 -0.40
C ILE A 218 -9.93 2.48 -1.74
N VAL A 219 -10.86 1.80 -2.42
CA VAL A 219 -10.67 1.20 -3.75
C VAL A 219 -11.47 2.02 -4.75
N LYS A 220 -10.78 2.73 -5.64
CA LYS A 220 -11.39 3.52 -6.72
C LYS A 220 -11.43 2.68 -7.99
N THR A 221 -12.56 2.76 -8.67
CA THR A 221 -12.85 1.96 -9.86
C THR A 221 -13.17 2.87 -11.04
N ALA A 222 -12.83 2.46 -12.26
CA ALA A 222 -13.08 3.27 -13.46
C ALA A 222 -14.37 2.87 -14.18
N SER A 223 -14.72 1.58 -14.13
CA SER A 223 -15.94 1.03 -14.72
C SER A 223 -16.51 -0.04 -13.79
N PRO A 224 -17.62 0.23 -13.08
CA PRO A 224 -18.28 1.54 -12.94
C PRO A 224 -17.37 2.56 -12.23
N ASN A 225 -17.53 3.87 -12.49
CA ASN A 225 -16.78 4.90 -11.75
C ASN A 225 -17.33 5.03 -10.32
N LYS A 226 -16.79 4.25 -9.39
CA LYS A 226 -17.21 4.21 -7.99
C LYS A 226 -16.03 4.08 -7.04
N THR A 227 -16.29 4.44 -5.80
CA THR A 227 -15.37 4.24 -4.68
C THR A 227 -15.99 3.26 -3.71
N PHE A 228 -15.22 2.24 -3.35
CA PHE A 228 -15.55 1.28 -2.30
C PHE A 228 -14.59 1.48 -1.14
N SER A 229 -15.05 1.30 0.09
CA SER A 229 -14.20 1.42 1.25
C SER A 229 -14.56 0.42 2.32
N GLU A 230 -13.55 -0.07 3.02
CA GLU A 230 -13.69 -0.87 4.24
C GLU A 230 -12.80 -0.26 5.32
N GLU A 231 -13.25 -0.37 6.57
CA GLU A 231 -12.58 0.19 7.74
C GLU A 231 -12.26 -0.91 8.74
N TRP A 232 -11.04 -0.88 9.27
CA TRP A 232 -10.55 -1.81 10.28
C TRP A 232 -9.82 -1.06 11.37
N ARG A 233 -9.60 -1.73 12.50
CA ARG A 233 -8.78 -1.21 13.59
C ARG A 233 -7.60 -2.14 13.82
N PHE A 234 -6.52 -1.58 14.34
CA PHE A 234 -5.35 -2.34 14.78
C PHE A 234 -4.64 -1.58 15.89
N THR A 235 -3.76 -2.26 16.61
CA THR A 235 -2.99 -1.66 17.71
C THR A 235 -1.51 -1.97 17.54
N ILE A 236 -0.66 -0.95 17.72
CA ILE A 236 0.80 -1.11 17.75
C ILE A 236 1.24 -1.20 19.21
N SER A 237 1.99 -2.25 19.55
CA SER A 237 2.55 -2.41 20.90
C SER A 237 3.76 -1.51 21.13
N GLU A 238 4.07 -1.20 22.40
CA GLU A 238 5.25 -0.41 22.77
C GLU A 238 6.55 -1.03 22.25
N GLN A 239 6.71 -2.35 22.38
CA GLN A 239 7.87 -3.08 21.87
C GLN A 239 8.01 -2.93 20.34
N SER A 240 6.89 -2.97 19.61
CA SER A 240 6.90 -2.79 18.16
C SER A 240 7.29 -1.36 17.80
N PHE A 241 6.74 -0.36 18.49
CA PHE A 241 7.08 1.04 18.30
C PHE A 241 8.58 1.29 18.53
N GLU A 242 9.15 0.81 19.64
CA GLU A 242 10.57 0.98 19.94
C GLU A 242 11.46 0.36 18.86
N SER A 243 11.07 -0.79 18.29
CA SER A 243 11.78 -1.41 17.16
C SER A 243 11.65 -0.57 15.88
N LEU A 244 10.46 -0.05 15.58
CA LEU A 244 10.21 0.78 14.40
C LEU A 244 11.01 2.08 14.40
N ARG A 245 11.31 2.66 15.58
CA ARG A 245 12.16 3.86 15.69
C ARG A 245 13.58 3.63 15.19
N LEU A 246 14.11 2.42 15.33
CA LEU A 246 15.44 2.06 14.85
C LEU A 246 15.54 2.11 13.31
N ASN A 247 14.41 2.11 12.61
CA ASN A 247 14.41 2.20 11.15
C ASN A 247 14.93 3.54 10.60
N ALA A 248 14.95 4.61 11.40
CA ALA A 248 15.63 5.84 11.01
C ALA A 248 17.12 5.59 10.79
N VAL A 249 17.77 4.85 11.71
CA VAL A 249 19.17 4.45 11.59
C VAL A 249 19.35 3.42 10.47
N ALA A 250 18.44 2.45 10.35
CA ALA A 250 18.47 1.47 9.26
C ALA A 250 18.43 2.13 7.88
N THR A 251 17.58 3.16 7.70
CA THR A 251 17.49 3.93 6.45
C THR A 251 18.80 4.64 6.11
N LEU A 252 19.45 5.28 7.10
CA LEU A 252 20.74 5.94 6.88
C LEU A 252 21.85 4.92 6.56
N ARG A 253 21.81 3.76 7.20
CA ARG A 253 22.71 2.63 6.89
C ARG A 253 22.47 2.08 5.49
N GLU A 254 21.23 1.96 5.04
CA GLU A 254 20.93 1.54 3.67
C GLU A 254 21.53 2.51 2.66
N ILE A 255 21.31 3.81 2.84
CA ILE A 255 21.78 4.83 1.88
C ILE A 255 23.32 4.89 1.81
N CYS A 256 24.01 4.66 2.92
CA CYS A 256 25.47 4.73 2.98
C CYS A 256 26.15 3.39 2.66
N LEU A 257 25.65 2.29 3.24
CA LEU A 257 26.30 0.98 3.24
C LEU A 257 25.59 -0.05 2.34
N ARG A 258 24.40 0.28 1.79
CA ARG A 258 23.53 -0.65 1.03
C ARG A 258 23.13 -1.90 1.83
N LYS A 259 23.08 -1.79 3.16
CA LYS A 259 22.61 -2.84 4.07
C LYS A 259 21.21 -2.52 4.54
N VAL A 260 20.30 -3.47 4.38
CA VAL A 260 18.86 -3.30 4.65
C VAL A 260 18.45 -4.21 5.79
N ASP A 261 18.38 -3.64 6.99
CA ASP A 261 17.97 -4.33 8.22
C ASP A 261 16.76 -3.59 8.83
N TYR A 262 15.62 -3.65 8.15
CA TYR A 262 14.40 -2.99 8.61
C TYR A 262 13.65 -3.83 9.65
N PHE A 263 13.12 -3.13 10.66
CA PHE A 263 12.20 -3.66 11.65
C PHE A 263 10.76 -3.48 11.17
N PHE A 264 9.94 -4.47 11.47
CA PHE A 264 8.54 -4.52 11.06
C PHE A 264 7.66 -4.86 12.26
N ALA A 265 6.52 -4.20 12.35
CA ALA A 265 5.47 -4.57 13.28
C ALA A 265 4.37 -5.34 12.55
N TYR A 266 3.87 -6.41 13.18
CA TYR A 266 2.86 -7.28 12.57
C TYR A 266 1.55 -7.32 13.35
N PRO A 267 0.81 -6.20 13.46
CA PRO A 267 -0.41 -6.20 14.24
C PRO A 267 -1.54 -6.97 13.55
N GLU A 268 -2.42 -7.53 14.38
CA GLU A 268 -3.65 -8.17 13.94
C GLU A 268 -4.76 -7.14 13.76
N TYR A 269 -5.73 -7.48 12.92
CA TYR A 269 -6.91 -6.65 12.76
C TYR A 269 -7.88 -6.93 13.90
N ASN A 270 -8.30 -5.87 14.59
CA ASN A 270 -9.40 -5.90 15.55
C ASN A 270 -10.77 -5.86 14.85
#